data_AF-A0AAD5IT10-F1
#
_entry.id   AF-A0AAD5IT10-F1
#
_cell.length_a   1.000
_cell.length_b   1.000
_cell.length_c   1.000
_cell.angle_alpha   90.00
_cell.angle_beta   90.00
_cell.angle_gamma   90.00
#
_symmetry.space_group_name_H-M   'P 1'
#
loop_
_entity.id
_entity.type
_entity.pdbx_description
1 polymer ?
#
loop_
_entity_poly.entity_id
_entity_poly.type
_entity_poly.pdbx_seq_one_letter_code
_entity_poly.pdbx_strand_id
1 'polypeptide(L)'
;MIWFSFPYRHASIEAGISKVFPYATHTICCWHFGENMKKRFHRKGVADIMDSAARMYSKFNYNRHMEELHRLHKGAFEYAIAVGPHKWSRVHCPQRRYRLMTTNVAECINSCLKFARQLPMMTLAEFIRNMLQKWFHDRHAAARSMRHQLTDVAHLVILKRVEKCNYMTVNPVDWNIFSIKLKGNQWTVNLHLKTCTCNKFQMDHFPCSHALATARYMRCYS
;
A
#
# COMPACT_ATOMS: atom_id res chain seq x y z
N MET A 1 5.21 7.58 13.26
CA MET A 1 3.90 7.77 12.57
C MET A 1 3.07 6.52 12.87
N ILE A 2 2.14 6.63 13.80
CA ILE A 2 1.35 5.49 14.32
C ILE A 2 0.20 5.24 13.37
N TRP A 3 0.10 4.01 12.85
CA TRP A 3 -0.93 3.58 11.92
C TRP A 3 -2.03 2.88 12.70
N PHE A 4 -3.25 3.37 12.56
CA PHE A 4 -4.44 2.69 13.03
C PHE A 4 -5.31 2.34 11.82
N SER A 5 -5.33 1.06 11.47
CA SER A 5 -6.25 0.48 10.49
C SER A 5 -7.30 -0.27 11.29
N PHE A 6 -8.36 0.44 11.69
CA PHE A 6 -9.42 -0.18 12.50
C PHE A 6 -10.47 -0.85 11.61
N PRO A 7 -10.98 -2.02 12.00
CA PRO A 7 -12.11 -2.67 11.33
C PRO A 7 -13.42 -1.87 11.46
N TYR A 8 -13.53 -1.04 12.51
CA TYR A 8 -14.78 -0.43 12.93
C TYR A 8 -14.74 1.09 12.87
N ARG A 9 -15.77 1.67 12.24
CA ARG A 9 -16.01 3.12 12.15
C ARG A 9 -16.75 3.63 13.40
N HIS A 10 -16.22 3.34 14.58
CA HIS A 10 -16.87 3.84 15.79
C HIS A 10 -16.42 5.29 16.05
N ALA A 11 -17.39 6.21 16.16
CA ALA A 11 -17.11 7.65 16.30
C ALA A 11 -16.21 7.97 17.52
N SER A 12 -16.29 7.16 18.58
CA SER A 12 -15.43 7.31 19.76
C SER A 12 -13.94 7.01 19.48
N ILE A 13 -13.64 6.14 18.51
CA ILE A 13 -12.25 5.82 18.13
C ILE A 13 -11.64 7.01 17.38
N GLU A 14 -12.39 7.62 16.45
CA GLU A 14 -11.93 8.79 15.71
C GLU A 14 -11.71 9.99 16.64
N ALA A 15 -12.62 10.22 17.60
CA ALA A 15 -12.46 11.25 18.62
C ALA A 15 -11.25 10.99 19.53
N GLY A 16 -11.06 9.74 19.97
CA GLY A 16 -9.93 9.34 20.81
C GLY A 16 -8.57 9.51 20.11
N ILE A 17 -8.46 9.07 18.86
CA ILE A 17 -7.24 9.24 18.05
C ILE A 17 -6.93 10.72 17.86
N SER A 18 -7.93 11.53 17.52
CA SER A 18 -7.73 12.97 17.29
C SER A 18 -7.25 13.69 18.55
N LYS A 19 -7.70 13.25 19.72
CA LYS A 19 -7.29 13.81 21.03
C LYS A 19 -5.89 13.37 21.46
N VAL A 20 -5.57 12.08 21.34
CA VAL A 20 -4.31 11.51 21.87
C VAL A 20 -3.17 11.57 20.84
N PHE A 21 -3.50 11.44 19.56
CA PHE A 21 -2.55 11.40 18.44
C PHE A 21 -2.99 12.36 17.33
N PRO A 22 -2.91 13.68 17.54
CA PRO A 22 -3.40 14.68 16.58
C PRO A 22 -2.71 14.63 15.21
N TYR A 23 -1.49 14.09 15.15
CA TYR A 23 -0.74 13.90 13.91
C TYR A 23 -0.96 12.53 13.24
N ALA A 24 -1.70 11.61 13.89
CA ALA A 24 -2.04 10.33 13.30
C ALA A 24 -3.25 10.50 12.37
N THR A 25 -3.15 9.94 11.17
CA THR A 25 -4.30 9.89 10.27
C THR A 25 -5.00 8.56 10.39
N HIS A 26 -6.29 8.65 10.71
CA HIS A 26 -7.16 7.51 10.75
C HIS A 26 -7.44 7.03 9.33
N THR A 27 -7.06 5.78 9.03
CA THR A 27 -7.31 5.17 7.72
C THR A 27 -8.07 3.86 7.88
N ILE A 28 -8.87 3.53 6.87
CA ILE A 28 -9.75 2.36 6.90
C ILE A 28 -9.10 1.22 6.12
N CYS A 29 -9.11 0.02 6.68
CA CYS A 29 -8.69 -1.19 5.97
C CYS A 29 -9.47 -1.38 4.67
N CYS A 30 -8.78 -1.51 3.54
CA CYS A 30 -9.43 -1.67 2.23
C CYS A 30 -10.18 -3.00 2.14
N TRP A 31 -9.68 -4.05 2.80
CA TRP A 31 -10.34 -5.36 2.84
C TRP A 31 -11.68 -5.29 3.58
N HIS A 32 -11.70 -4.79 4.83
CA HIS A 32 -12.94 -4.60 5.58
C HIS A 32 -13.90 -3.64 4.88
N PHE A 33 -13.37 -2.61 4.23
CA PHE A 33 -14.21 -1.70 3.46
C PHE A 33 -14.87 -2.40 2.26
N GLY A 34 -14.14 -3.28 1.57
CA GLY A 34 -14.66 -4.11 0.49
C GLY A 34 -15.70 -5.10 0.98
N GLU A 35 -15.46 -5.78 2.10
CA GLU A 35 -16.45 -6.68 2.72
C GLU A 35 -17.73 -5.94 3.13
N ASN A 36 -17.62 -4.72 3.66
CA ASN A 36 -18.79 -3.88 3.97
C ASN A 36 -19.55 -3.48 2.71
N MET A 37 -18.85 -3.20 1.60
CA MET A 37 -19.49 -2.93 0.30
C MET A 37 -20.24 -4.15 -0.23
N LYS A 38 -19.64 -5.35 -0.16
CA LYS A 38 -20.30 -6.61 -0.57
C LYS A 38 -21.58 -6.85 0.23
N LYS A 39 -21.50 -6.73 1.56
CA LYS A 39 -22.61 -6.95 2.49
C LYS A 39 -23.73 -5.91 2.33
N ARG A 40 -23.43 -4.68 1.91
CA ARG A 40 -24.42 -3.60 1.80
C ARG A 40 -25.15 -3.59 0.45
N PHE A 41 -24.42 -3.82 -0.64
CA PHE A 41 -24.97 -3.63 -1.98
C PHE A 41 -25.29 -4.94 -2.71
N HIS A 42 -24.79 -6.08 -2.22
CA HIS A 42 -25.02 -7.41 -2.78
C HIS A 42 -24.78 -7.52 -4.30
N ARG A 43 -23.94 -6.64 -4.86
CA ARG A 43 -23.64 -6.54 -6.29
C ARG A 43 -22.23 -7.02 -6.57
N LYS A 44 -22.09 -8.02 -7.46
CA LYS A 44 -20.78 -8.51 -7.92
C LYS A 44 -20.00 -7.38 -8.61
N GLY A 45 -18.69 -7.35 -8.44
CA GLY A 45 -17.78 -6.36 -9.06
C GLY A 45 -17.62 -5.05 -8.27
N VAL A 46 -18.59 -4.64 -7.44
CA VAL A 46 -18.49 -3.39 -6.65
C VAL A 46 -17.25 -3.38 -5.75
N ALA A 47 -17.02 -4.46 -5.01
CA ALA A 47 -15.88 -4.57 -4.11
C ALA A 47 -14.54 -4.66 -4.85
N ASP A 48 -14.51 -5.31 -6.02
CA ASP A 48 -13.30 -5.50 -6.81
C ASP A 48 -12.85 -4.20 -7.49
N ILE A 49 -13.82 -3.43 -8.02
CA ILE A 49 -13.57 -2.08 -8.56
C ILE A 49 -13.10 -1.15 -7.44
N MET A 50 -13.72 -1.23 -6.25
CA MET A 50 -13.31 -0.42 -5.11
C MET A 50 -11.89 -0.77 -4.64
N ASP A 51 -11.54 -2.06 -4.51
CA ASP A 51 -10.18 -2.47 -4.14
C ASP A 51 -9.15 -2.03 -5.19
N SER A 52 -9.51 -2.12 -6.47
CA SER A 52 -8.71 -1.61 -7.58
C SER A 52 -8.49 -0.09 -7.46
N ALA A 53 -9.55 0.68 -7.28
CA ALA A 53 -9.49 2.13 -7.07
C ALA A 53 -8.61 2.49 -5.86
N ALA A 54 -8.83 1.81 -4.72
CA ALA A 54 -8.11 2.06 -3.48
C ALA A 54 -6.58 1.95 -3.67
N ARG A 55 -6.12 0.98 -4.47
CA ARG A 55 -4.70 0.67 -4.70
C ARG A 55 -4.02 1.56 -5.75
N MET A 56 -4.76 2.41 -6.46
CA MET A 56 -4.17 3.22 -7.52
C MET A 56 -3.16 4.24 -6.99
N TYR A 57 -2.09 4.43 -7.76
CA TYR A 57 -1.07 5.46 -7.52
C TYR A 57 -1.37 6.75 -8.31
N SER A 58 -2.05 6.62 -9.45
CA SER A 58 -2.39 7.74 -10.33
C SER A 58 -3.84 8.17 -10.12
N LYS A 59 -4.07 9.49 -10.01
CA LYS A 59 -5.42 10.07 -9.91
C LYS A 59 -6.26 9.74 -11.15
N PHE A 60 -5.63 9.71 -12.33
CA PHE A 60 -6.31 9.35 -13.58
C PHE A 60 -6.90 7.94 -13.52
N ASN A 61 -6.08 6.94 -13.13
CA ASN A 61 -6.55 5.56 -13.02
C ASN A 61 -7.56 5.38 -11.89
N TYR A 62 -7.41 6.11 -10.79
CA TYR A 62 -8.40 6.15 -9.71
C TYR A 62 -9.75 6.64 -10.23
N ASN A 63 -9.78 7.79 -10.90
CA ASN A 63 -11.01 8.38 -11.46
C ASN A 63 -11.70 7.42 -12.42
N ARG A 64 -10.94 6.75 -13.30
CA ARG A 64 -11.47 5.75 -14.23
C ARG A 64 -12.21 4.61 -13.51
N HIS A 65 -11.67 4.09 -12.41
CA HIS A 65 -12.35 3.07 -11.61
C HIS A 65 -13.54 3.63 -10.84
N MET A 66 -13.48 4.89 -10.40
CA MET A 66 -14.63 5.54 -9.75
C MET A 66 -15.79 5.78 -10.72
N GLU A 67 -15.51 6.14 -11.97
CA GLU A 67 -16.51 6.22 -13.04
C GLU A 67 -17.10 4.84 -13.37
N GLU A 68 -16.27 3.80 -13.40
CA GLU A 68 -16.71 2.42 -13.57
C GLU A 68 -17.64 1.99 -12.43
N LEU A 69 -17.29 2.33 -11.18
CA LEU A 69 -18.12 2.08 -10.01
C LEU A 69 -19.45 2.84 -10.09
N HIS A 70 -19.43 4.10 -10.54
CA HIS A 70 -20.63 4.91 -10.72
C HIS A 70 -21.57 4.30 -11.77
N ARG A 71 -21.02 3.85 -12.91
CA ARG A 71 -21.78 3.16 -13.96
C ARG A 71 -22.35 1.82 -13.48
N LEU A 72 -21.59 1.07 -12.67
CA LEU A 72 -22.04 -0.22 -12.17
C LEU A 72 -23.12 -0.07 -11.09
N HIS A 73 -22.93 0.84 -10.14
CA HIS A 73 -23.84 1.03 -9.01
C HIS A 73 -23.68 2.42 -8.37
N LYS A 74 -24.55 3.36 -8.73
CA LYS A 74 -24.54 4.75 -8.23
C LYS A 74 -24.49 4.86 -6.70
N GLY A 75 -25.31 4.09 -5.98
CA GLY A 75 -25.31 4.13 -4.50
C GLY A 75 -24.02 3.64 -3.85
N ALA A 76 -23.24 2.79 -4.52
CA ALA A 76 -21.95 2.31 -4.00
C ALA A 76 -20.86 3.36 -4.22
N PHE A 77 -20.92 4.06 -5.36
CA PHE A 77 -20.10 5.25 -5.62
C PHE A 77 -20.38 6.35 -4.60
N GLU A 78 -21.64 6.74 -4.40
CA GLU A 78 -22.04 7.77 -3.44
C GLU A 78 -21.58 7.42 -2.03
N TYR A 79 -21.77 6.16 -1.62
CA TYR A 79 -21.25 5.68 -0.34
C TYR A 79 -19.73 5.79 -0.28
N ALA A 80 -18.99 5.36 -1.31
CA ALA A 80 -17.52 5.45 -1.35
C ALA A 80 -16.99 6.88 -1.19
N ILE A 81 -17.68 7.85 -1.80
CA ILE A 81 -17.39 9.28 -1.67
C ILE A 81 -17.73 9.77 -0.26
N ALA A 82 -18.91 9.42 0.26
CA ALA A 82 -19.36 9.81 1.60
C ALA A 82 -18.43 9.29 2.73
N VAL A 83 -17.78 8.13 2.53
CA VAL A 83 -16.77 7.61 3.46
C VAL A 83 -15.53 8.52 3.54
N GLY A 84 -15.25 9.27 2.48
CA GLY A 84 -14.05 10.10 2.34
C GLY A 84 -12.90 9.32 1.70
N PRO A 85 -12.58 9.57 0.41
CA PRO A 85 -11.48 8.92 -0.30
C PRO A 85 -10.12 9.01 0.39
N HIS A 86 -9.87 10.07 1.17
CA HIS A 86 -8.65 10.23 1.95
C HIS A 86 -8.45 9.14 3.02
N LYS A 87 -9.53 8.50 3.50
CA LYS A 87 -9.47 7.44 4.51
C LYS A 87 -9.13 6.07 3.93
N TRP A 88 -9.46 5.81 2.65
CA TRP A 88 -9.40 4.47 2.08
C TRP A 88 -8.60 4.37 0.77
N SER A 89 -8.42 5.45 0.02
CA SER A 89 -7.67 5.46 -1.24
C SER A 89 -6.22 5.87 -1.04
N ARG A 90 -5.29 5.16 -1.68
CA ARG A 90 -3.85 5.46 -1.63
C ARG A 90 -3.52 6.84 -2.21
N VAL A 91 -4.17 7.22 -3.31
CA VAL A 91 -3.84 8.47 -4.02
C VAL A 91 -4.38 9.72 -3.32
N HIS A 92 -5.41 9.58 -2.48
CA HIS A 92 -6.01 10.68 -1.73
C HIS A 92 -5.60 10.72 -0.26
N CYS A 93 -4.97 9.67 0.27
CA CYS A 93 -4.50 9.64 1.64
C CYS A 93 -3.31 10.61 1.80
N PRO A 94 -3.34 11.54 2.77
CA PRO A 94 -2.24 12.48 3.00
C PRO A 94 -0.96 11.74 3.41
N GLN A 95 -1.11 10.62 4.12
CA GLN A 95 -0.03 9.79 4.63
C GLN A 95 0.19 8.57 3.73
N ARG A 96 1.44 8.13 3.67
CA ARG A 96 1.88 7.03 2.81
C ARG A 96 1.49 5.68 3.40
N ARG A 97 0.40 5.08 2.92
CA ARG A 97 -0.13 3.79 3.42
C ARG A 97 0.76 2.56 3.15
N TYR A 98 1.90 2.74 2.47
CA TYR A 98 2.83 1.70 2.02
C TYR A 98 2.07 0.47 1.48
N ARG A 99 2.45 -0.75 1.88
CA ARG A 99 1.73 -1.99 1.54
C ARG A 99 0.69 -2.39 2.59
N LEU A 100 0.52 -1.60 3.65
CA LEU A 100 -0.35 -1.87 4.80
C LEU A 100 -1.79 -1.40 4.53
N MET A 101 -2.33 -1.76 3.38
CA MET A 101 -3.69 -1.39 2.99
C MET A 101 -4.74 -2.41 3.45
N THR A 102 -4.28 -3.56 3.97
CA THR A 102 -5.08 -4.66 4.48
C THR A 102 -4.77 -4.90 5.95
N THR A 103 -5.66 -5.59 6.65
CA THR A 103 -5.54 -5.95 8.07
C THR A 103 -4.75 -7.22 8.31
N ASN A 104 -4.01 -7.74 7.33
CA ASN A 104 -3.31 -9.02 7.42
C ASN A 104 -2.46 -9.14 8.70
N VAL A 105 -1.72 -8.09 9.08
CA VAL A 105 -0.91 -8.11 10.31
C VAL A 105 -1.78 -8.25 11.57
N ALA A 106 -2.86 -7.47 11.66
CA ALA A 106 -3.79 -7.52 12.78
C ALA A 106 -4.52 -8.87 12.84
N GLU A 107 -4.93 -9.41 11.68
CA GLU A 107 -5.58 -10.72 11.57
C GLU A 107 -4.64 -11.87 11.93
N CYS A 108 -3.38 -11.84 11.46
CA CYS A 108 -2.36 -12.81 11.85
C CYS A 108 -2.15 -12.82 13.36
N ILE A 109 -1.94 -11.65 13.97
CA ILE A 109 -1.77 -11.54 15.42
C ILE A 109 -3.05 -12.00 16.13
N ASN A 110 -4.23 -11.62 15.64
CA ASN A 110 -5.50 -12.06 16.21
C ASN A 110 -5.66 -13.58 16.18
N SER A 111 -5.23 -14.22 15.09
CA SER A 111 -5.23 -15.67 14.94
C SER A 111 -4.28 -16.33 15.94
N CYS A 112 -3.03 -15.84 16.05
CA CYS A 112 -2.05 -16.34 17.02
C CYS A 112 -2.54 -16.21 18.47
N LEU A 113 -3.30 -15.16 18.78
CA LEU A 113 -3.82 -14.90 20.12
C LEU A 113 -5.19 -15.51 20.41
N LYS A 114 -5.81 -16.21 19.45
CA LYS A 114 -7.20 -16.69 19.56
C LYS A 114 -7.45 -17.52 20.83
N PHE A 115 -6.53 -18.42 21.15
CA PHE A 115 -6.59 -19.25 22.36
C PHE A 115 -6.01 -18.53 23.59
N ALA A 116 -4.90 -17.81 23.41
CA ALA A 116 -4.22 -17.13 24.51
C ALA A 116 -5.09 -16.09 25.24
N ARG A 117 -6.06 -15.47 24.55
CA ARG A 117 -7.00 -14.51 25.15
C ARG A 117 -7.94 -15.10 26.20
N GLN A 118 -8.11 -16.42 26.20
CA GLN A 118 -8.95 -17.11 27.19
C GLN A 118 -8.16 -17.45 28.46
N LEU A 119 -6.84 -17.20 28.46
CA LEU A 119 -5.95 -17.47 29.58
C LEU A 119 -5.95 -16.29 30.56
N PRO A 120 -5.57 -16.52 31.83
CA PRO A 120 -5.33 -15.44 32.79
C PRO A 120 -4.33 -14.41 32.26
N MET A 121 -4.46 -13.15 32.71
CA MET A 121 -3.66 -12.02 32.22
C MET A 121 -2.15 -12.28 32.24
N MET A 122 -1.65 -12.90 33.32
CA MET A 122 -0.23 -13.25 33.45
C MET A 122 0.21 -14.26 32.38
N THR A 123 -0.59 -15.28 32.14
CA THR A 123 -0.31 -16.32 31.14
C THR A 123 -0.42 -15.77 29.71
N LEU A 124 -1.36 -14.87 29.45
CA LEU A 124 -1.45 -14.15 28.17
C LEU A 124 -0.21 -13.30 27.90
N ALA A 125 0.25 -12.53 28.91
CA ALA A 125 1.44 -11.70 28.78
C ALA A 125 2.69 -12.56 28.49
N GLU A 126 2.83 -13.67 29.20
CA GLU A 126 3.91 -14.64 29.01
C GLU A 126 3.86 -15.30 27.62
N PHE A 127 2.67 -15.66 27.13
CA PHE A 127 2.49 -16.16 25.78
C PHE A 127 2.92 -15.14 24.71
N ILE A 128 2.49 -13.88 24.85
CA ILE A 128 2.88 -12.80 23.93
C ILE A 128 4.39 -12.60 23.94
N ARG A 129 5.00 -12.57 25.13
CA ARG A 129 6.45 -12.42 25.30
C ARG A 129 7.20 -13.52 24.55
N ASN A 130 6.86 -14.78 24.79
CA ASN A 130 7.51 -15.94 24.15
C ASN A 130 7.30 -15.95 22.63
N MET A 131 6.09 -15.61 22.15
CA MET A 131 5.80 -15.50 20.72
C MET A 131 6.67 -14.44 20.05
N LEU A 132 6.72 -13.23 20.60
CA LEU A 132 7.53 -12.14 20.05
C LEU A 132 9.02 -12.47 20.09
N GLN A 133 9.52 -13.03 21.19
CA GLN A 133 10.92 -13.44 21.29
C GLN A 133 11.31 -14.44 20.22
N LYS A 134 10.49 -15.49 20.02
CA LYS A 134 10.73 -16.48 18.97
C LYS A 134 10.73 -15.83 17.59
N TRP A 135 9.75 -14.98 17.29
CA TRP A 135 9.69 -14.29 16.00
C TRP A 135 10.89 -13.38 15.76
N PHE A 136 11.34 -12.63 16.77
CA PHE A 136 12.53 -11.79 16.65
C PHE A 136 13.78 -12.62 16.44
N HIS A 137 13.94 -13.73 17.17
CA HIS A 137 15.04 -14.66 16.99
C HIS A 137 15.06 -15.24 15.57
N ASP A 138 13.95 -15.79 15.10
CA ASP A 138 13.81 -16.38 13.76
C ASP A 138 14.09 -15.35 12.66
N ARG A 139 13.55 -14.12 12.80
CA ARG A 139 13.81 -13.03 11.85
C ARG A 139 15.27 -12.60 11.86
N HIS A 140 15.92 -12.57 13.01
CA HIS A 140 17.34 -12.22 13.11
C HIS A 140 18.22 -13.30 12.48
N ALA A 141 17.92 -14.58 12.73
CA ALA A 141 18.60 -15.71 12.11
C ALA A 141 18.44 -15.68 10.57
N ALA A 142 17.22 -15.44 10.08
CA ALA A 142 16.96 -15.27 8.65
C ALA A 142 17.71 -14.07 8.06
N ALA A 143 17.74 -12.93 8.76
CA ALA A 143 18.47 -11.75 8.30
C ALA A 143 19.97 -12.01 8.19
N ARG A 144 20.56 -12.77 9.11
CA ARG A 144 21.98 -13.15 9.09
C ARG A 144 22.32 -14.10 7.94
N SER A 145 21.37 -14.89 7.47
CA SER A 145 21.57 -15.80 6.33
C SER A 145 21.21 -15.19 4.98
N MET A 146 20.72 -13.94 4.94
CA MET A 146 20.40 -13.25 3.69
C MET A 146 21.67 -13.01 2.86
N ARG A 147 21.59 -13.34 1.57
CA ARG A 147 22.68 -13.16 0.61
C ARG A 147 22.70 -11.79 -0.07
N HIS A 148 21.63 -11.03 0.08
CA HIS A 148 21.45 -9.73 -0.57
C HIS A 148 21.11 -8.64 0.46
N GLN A 149 21.44 -7.39 0.14
CA GLN A 149 21.23 -6.24 1.03
C GLN A 149 19.74 -5.92 1.28
N LEU A 150 18.83 -6.44 0.46
CA LEU A 150 17.38 -6.24 0.62
C LEU A 150 16.75 -7.39 1.39
N THR A 151 15.52 -7.24 1.90
CA THR A 151 14.72 -8.41 2.30
C THR A 151 14.28 -9.19 1.06
N ASP A 152 14.06 -10.51 1.15
CA ASP A 152 13.63 -11.34 0.01
C ASP A 152 12.41 -10.75 -0.73
N VAL A 153 11.42 -10.27 0.02
CA VAL A 153 10.21 -9.65 -0.55
C VAL A 153 10.54 -8.39 -1.36
N ALA A 154 11.44 -7.56 -0.86
CA ALA A 154 11.90 -6.35 -1.56
C ALA A 154 12.75 -6.71 -2.78
N HIS A 155 13.60 -7.72 -2.66
CA HIS A 155 14.41 -8.24 -3.76
C HIS A 155 13.54 -8.76 -4.91
N LEU A 156 12.56 -9.62 -4.62
CA LEU A 156 11.58 -10.13 -5.59
C LEU A 156 10.79 -9.00 -6.28
N VAL A 157 10.47 -7.93 -5.56
CA VAL A 157 9.79 -6.76 -6.15
C VAL A 157 10.71 -6.03 -7.12
N ILE A 158 11.99 -5.87 -6.80
CA ILE A 158 12.96 -5.28 -7.73
C ILE A 158 13.10 -6.15 -8.97
N LEU A 159 13.29 -7.47 -8.82
CA LEU A 159 13.43 -8.37 -9.97
C LEU A 159 12.24 -8.23 -10.95
N LYS A 160 11.01 -8.22 -10.43
CA LYS A 160 9.80 -7.98 -11.25
C LYS A 160 9.77 -6.59 -11.91
N ARG A 161 10.36 -5.56 -11.27
CA ARG A 161 10.43 -4.21 -11.84
C ARG A 161 11.55 -4.09 -12.88
N VAL A 162 12.65 -4.83 -12.72
CA VAL A 162 13.77 -4.94 -13.67
C VAL A 162 13.33 -5.68 -14.93
N GLU A 163 12.61 -6.80 -14.80
CA GLU A 163 12.05 -7.51 -15.95
C GLU A 163 11.21 -6.56 -16.84
N LYS A 164 10.40 -5.70 -16.22
CA LYS A 164 9.63 -4.68 -16.94
C LYS A 164 10.48 -3.58 -17.56
N CYS A 165 11.63 -3.24 -16.97
CA CYS A 165 12.49 -2.18 -17.49
C CYS A 165 13.12 -2.57 -18.84
N ASN A 166 13.27 -3.87 -19.11
CA ASN A 166 13.85 -4.38 -20.36
C ASN A 166 13.05 -3.98 -21.61
N TYR A 167 11.76 -3.71 -21.47
CA TYR A 167 10.88 -3.38 -22.60
C TYR A 167 10.67 -1.87 -22.79
N MET A 168 11.36 -1.03 -22.01
CA MET A 168 11.14 0.41 -21.96
C MET A 168 12.18 1.16 -22.78
N THR A 169 11.74 2.14 -23.57
CA THR A 169 12.63 3.07 -24.27
C THR A 169 12.83 4.32 -23.40
N VAL A 170 14.08 4.67 -23.13
CA VAL A 170 14.46 5.85 -22.34
C VAL A 170 15.00 6.93 -23.28
N ASN A 171 14.43 8.13 -23.19
CA ASN A 171 14.93 9.31 -23.89
C ASN A 171 15.32 10.38 -22.86
N PRO A 172 16.57 10.86 -22.83
CA PRO A 172 16.94 12.00 -22.00
C PRO A 172 16.21 13.26 -22.49
N VAL A 173 15.68 14.05 -21.55
CA VAL A 173 15.04 15.34 -21.83
C VAL A 173 15.89 16.47 -21.25
N ASP A 174 16.43 16.26 -20.06
CA ASP A 174 17.33 17.17 -19.34
C ASP A 174 18.28 16.33 -18.47
N TRP A 175 19.26 16.94 -17.82
CA TRP A 175 20.31 16.29 -17.03
C TRP A 175 19.77 15.26 -16.03
N ASN A 176 18.65 15.59 -15.38
CA ASN A 176 18.01 14.72 -14.39
C ASN A 176 16.63 14.22 -14.82
N ILE A 177 16.13 14.61 -16.01
CA ILE A 177 14.77 14.36 -16.46
C ILE A 177 14.77 13.46 -17.69
N PHE A 178 13.99 12.38 -17.61
CA PHE A 178 13.93 11.36 -18.65
C PHE A 178 12.49 11.04 -19.02
N SER A 179 12.25 10.86 -20.31
CA SER A 179 10.97 10.43 -20.87
C SER A 179 11.04 8.94 -21.22
N ILE A 180 10.16 8.16 -20.61
CA ILE A 180 10.12 6.71 -20.70
C ILE A 180 8.88 6.34 -21.49
N LYS A 181 9.05 5.58 -22.57
CA LYS A 181 7.96 5.11 -23.44
C LYS A 181 7.80 3.60 -23.34
N LEU A 182 6.56 3.14 -23.19
CA LEU A 182 6.18 1.71 -23.28
C LEU A 182 4.76 1.59 -23.80
N LYS A 183 4.57 0.85 -24.91
CA LYS A 183 3.25 0.51 -25.49
C LYS A 183 2.32 1.74 -25.61
N GLY A 184 2.82 2.82 -26.22
CA GLY A 184 2.06 4.07 -26.44
C GLY A 184 1.88 4.96 -25.21
N ASN A 185 2.26 4.52 -24.02
CA ASN A 185 2.24 5.35 -22.81
C ASN A 185 3.61 6.01 -22.58
N GLN A 186 3.58 7.23 -22.04
CA GLN A 186 4.77 7.99 -21.71
C GLN A 186 4.77 8.39 -20.22
N TRP A 187 5.94 8.26 -19.58
CA TRP A 187 6.16 8.72 -18.21
C TRP A 187 7.41 9.58 -18.13
N THR A 188 7.37 10.57 -17.24
CA THR A 188 8.55 11.39 -16.94
C THR A 188 9.13 10.93 -15.60
N VAL A 189 10.45 10.78 -15.55
CA VAL A 189 11.21 10.41 -14.36
C VAL A 189 12.21 11.52 -14.06
N ASN A 190 12.28 11.94 -12.80
CA ASN A 190 13.37 12.75 -12.30
C ASN A 190 14.15 11.96 -11.25
N LEU A 191 15.42 11.63 -11.54
CA LEU A 191 16.24 10.81 -10.64
C LEU A 191 16.75 11.59 -9.42
N HIS A 192 17.05 12.89 -9.60
CA HIS A 192 17.52 13.75 -8.51
C HIS A 192 16.42 13.95 -7.45
N LEU A 193 15.22 14.33 -7.88
CA LEU A 193 14.07 14.52 -7.00
C LEU A 193 13.38 13.20 -6.59
N LYS A 194 13.82 12.06 -7.15
CA LYS A 194 13.21 10.74 -6.95
C LYS A 194 11.71 10.69 -7.25
N THR A 195 11.29 11.37 -8.33
CA THR A 195 9.89 11.46 -8.74
C THR A 195 9.64 10.76 -10.07
N CYS A 196 8.43 10.24 -10.24
CA CYS A 196 7.95 9.71 -11.51
C CYS A 196 6.47 10.02 -11.69
N THR A 197 6.02 10.28 -12.91
CA THR A 197 4.58 10.48 -13.21
C THR A 197 3.71 9.26 -12.89
N CYS A 198 4.30 8.08 -12.71
CA CYS A 198 3.58 6.89 -12.24
C CYS A 198 3.25 6.91 -10.74
N ASN A 199 3.74 7.91 -9.98
CA ASN A 199 3.64 8.08 -8.54
C ASN A 199 4.29 7.00 -7.65
N LYS A 200 4.68 5.84 -8.20
CA LYS A 200 5.24 4.73 -7.42
C LYS A 200 6.58 5.08 -6.79
N PHE A 201 7.43 5.83 -7.48
CA PHE A 201 8.79 6.12 -7.00
C PHE A 201 8.75 6.95 -5.72
N GLN A 202 8.02 8.06 -5.76
CA GLN A 202 7.86 8.96 -4.64
C GLN A 202 6.97 8.39 -3.54
N MET A 203 5.95 7.56 -3.83
CA MET A 203 5.05 7.01 -2.82
C MET A 203 5.65 5.84 -2.04
N ASP A 204 6.28 4.89 -2.75
CA ASP A 204 6.86 3.70 -2.12
C ASP A 204 8.24 3.99 -1.51
N HIS A 205 8.88 5.12 -1.83
CA HIS A 205 10.31 5.37 -1.57
C HIS A 205 11.20 4.24 -2.09
N PHE A 206 10.75 3.61 -3.18
CA PHE A 206 11.38 2.45 -3.77
C PHE A 206 11.38 2.59 -5.28
N PRO A 207 12.51 2.37 -5.99
CA PRO A 207 12.63 2.62 -7.41
C PRO A 207 11.53 1.93 -8.21
N CYS A 208 10.73 2.70 -8.96
CA CYS A 208 9.77 2.12 -9.89
C CYS A 208 10.49 1.56 -11.13
N SER A 209 9.79 0.76 -11.95
CA SER A 209 10.37 0.21 -13.19
C SER A 209 10.91 1.30 -14.13
N HIS A 210 10.27 2.46 -14.19
CA HIS A 210 10.74 3.60 -14.99
C HIS A 210 12.06 4.17 -14.45
N ALA A 211 12.15 4.37 -13.13
CA ALA A 211 13.37 4.85 -12.49
C ALA A 211 14.53 3.87 -12.63
N LEU A 212 14.26 2.55 -12.59
CA LEU A 212 15.26 1.52 -12.85
C LEU A 212 15.72 1.53 -14.31
N ALA A 213 14.81 1.72 -15.27
CA ALA A 213 15.17 1.86 -16.69
C ALA A 213 16.10 3.07 -16.89
N THR A 214 15.76 4.21 -16.30
CA THR A 214 16.59 5.42 -16.34
C THR A 214 17.95 5.23 -15.70
N ALA A 215 18.01 4.61 -14.51
CA ALA A 215 19.28 4.35 -13.84
C ALA A 215 20.17 3.39 -14.65
N ARG A 216 19.58 2.41 -15.33
CA ARG A 216 20.32 1.54 -16.25
C ARG A 216 20.85 2.31 -17.45
N TYR A 217 20.04 3.19 -18.04
CA TYR A 217 20.46 4.05 -19.13
C TYR A 217 21.68 4.89 -18.71
N MET A 218 21.60 5.64 -17.60
CA MET A 218 22.72 6.47 -17.15
C MET A 218 24.01 5.68 -16.92
N ARG A 219 23.94 4.44 -16.40
CA ARG A 219 25.10 3.57 -16.21
C ARG A 219 25.79 3.11 -17.50
N CYS A 220 25.08 3.09 -18.63
CA CYS A 220 25.66 2.68 -19.91
C CYS A 220 26.30 3.85 -20.67
N TYR A 221 26.02 5.09 -20.27
CA TYR A 221 26.49 6.32 -20.93
C TYR A 221 27.32 7.22 -19.99
N SER A 222 27.73 6.69 -18.84
CA SER A 222 28.66 7.29 -17.86
C SER A 222 29.96 6.51 -17.84
#